data_AF-A0A2V2RZU8-F1
#
_entry.id   AF-A0A2V2RZU8-F1
#
_cell.length_a   1.000
_cell.length_b   1.000
_cell.length_c   1.000
_cell.angle_alpha   90.00
_cell.angle_beta   90.00
_cell.angle_gamma   90.00
#
_symmetry.space_group_name_H-M   'P 1'
#
loop_
_entity.id
_entity.type
_entity.pdbx_description
1 polymer ?
#
loop_
_entity_poly.entity_id
_entity_poly.type
_entity_poly.pdbx_seq_one_letter_code
_entity_poly.pdbx_strand_id
1 'polypeptide(L)'
;MNVKGILFSVGVILGALGIPNARAQPGGGYTYVSLEARIIQSPIVFLGTIRNVSETIIHTNNQWARQGKDAIFPVSAFDMHNYEVTLVVDEVLKGNVSRRPIHFQLDGVAEWKDLHNWADRHASFLFFPKNSLDDVGSGFFALMNFVYLSQASPGRGEDEGFTKFGRIYGMDMTFLTNREDILRRARAFAKERHKAPRFHNFRLPELSSQDHFFATCSLTVPVGPALEETAKHLIARPDDFISGKDSPRAAVWRCDLRADGVSALRYFKSAKNIKLLKSLLEAPDYWISNGPQNVEYKVYSVRETAAAVLKTWGVNGRKRELRREFEVFLNGLKLKAELPLEFRVGKPVVVAVWLTNSSQSEVSWIESRGEDVLNPVLEQAMPDGWRTIKPKAPIQPTRFRLVTRQLGPGQSYSWPVVLHYWFELPTGIYRLSLSAGFACHKSEVVTLKLQEMEFEIKD
;
A
#
# COMPACT_ATOMS: atom_id res chain seq x y z
N MET A 1 -6.92 -36.58 47.12
CA MET A 1 -7.94 -35.50 47.11
C MET A 1 -7.53 -34.47 48.14
N ASN A 2 -7.06 -33.32 47.68
CA ASN A 2 -6.65 -32.22 48.54
C ASN A 2 -6.71 -30.92 47.74
N VAL A 3 -7.42 -29.95 48.28
CA VAL A 3 -7.52 -28.56 47.81
C VAL A 3 -6.27 -27.82 48.27
N LYS A 4 -5.58 -27.11 47.36
CA LYS A 4 -4.55 -26.06 47.55
C LYS A 4 -4.01 -25.73 46.15
N GLY A 5 -3.87 -24.50 45.67
CA GLY A 5 -4.06 -23.18 46.23
C GLY A 5 -3.86 -22.13 45.12
N ILE A 6 -4.47 -20.98 45.34
CA ILE A 6 -4.34 -19.75 44.57
C ILE A 6 -2.93 -19.15 44.80
N LEU A 7 -2.26 -18.67 43.74
CA LEU A 7 -1.27 -17.57 43.78
C LEU A 7 -1.02 -17.11 42.33
N PHE A 8 -1.65 -16.02 41.91
CA PHE A 8 -1.13 -14.64 41.89
C PHE A 8 0.11 -14.43 41.01
N SER A 9 -0.14 -13.68 39.94
CA SER A 9 0.78 -13.03 39.03
C SER A 9 1.78 -12.14 39.77
N VAL A 10 3.07 -12.26 39.43
CA VAL A 10 4.08 -11.21 39.64
C VAL A 10 4.89 -11.11 38.36
N GLY A 11 5.05 -9.87 37.89
CA GLY A 11 5.56 -9.53 36.57
C GLY A 11 7.02 -9.89 36.32
N VAL A 12 7.34 -9.94 35.03
CA VAL A 12 8.70 -9.83 34.52
C VAL A 12 8.69 -8.71 33.48
N ILE A 13 8.89 -7.49 33.96
CA ILE A 13 9.59 -6.44 33.21
C ILE A 13 11.05 -6.56 33.63
N LEU A 14 11.92 -6.97 32.72
CA LEU A 14 13.30 -6.49 32.53
C LEU A 14 14.10 -7.50 31.70
N GLY A 15 14.62 -7.01 30.56
CA GLY A 15 15.53 -7.75 29.71
C GLY A 15 15.91 -6.99 28.44
N ALA A 16 16.07 -5.67 28.54
CA ALA A 16 16.70 -4.88 27.50
C ALA A 16 18.21 -5.19 27.48
N LEU A 17 18.63 -6.00 26.52
CA LEU A 17 20.03 -6.07 26.09
C LEU A 17 20.10 -5.49 24.68
N GLY A 18 20.99 -4.50 24.54
CA GLY A 18 21.01 -3.52 23.46
C GLY A 18 21.28 -4.12 22.08
N ILE A 19 20.36 -3.82 21.16
CA ILE A 19 20.62 -3.71 19.73
C ILE A 19 20.38 -2.23 19.42
N PRO A 20 21.26 -1.54 18.68
CA PRO A 20 21.04 -0.14 18.35
C PRO A 20 19.70 -0.01 17.62
N ASN A 21 18.77 0.72 18.26
CA ASN A 21 17.44 1.01 17.74
C ASN A 21 17.56 1.77 16.42
N ALA A 22 17.57 1.05 15.29
CA ALA A 22 17.01 1.56 14.06
C ALA A 22 15.58 1.97 14.42
N ARG A 23 15.29 3.28 14.37
CA ARG A 23 13.95 3.84 14.57
C ARG A 23 13.04 3.37 13.42
N ALA A 24 12.65 2.11 13.42
CA ALA A 24 11.51 1.64 12.67
C ALA A 24 10.29 2.23 13.35
N GLN A 25 9.87 3.42 12.89
CA GLN A 25 8.49 3.83 13.14
C GLN A 25 7.62 2.75 12.51
N PRO A 26 6.70 2.10 13.26
CA PRO A 26 5.75 1.20 12.66
C PRO A 26 4.92 2.03 11.69
N GLY A 27 5.25 1.96 10.40
CA GLY A 27 4.41 2.46 9.33
C GLY A 27 3.19 1.57 9.27
N GLY A 28 2.23 1.80 10.18
CA GLY A 28 0.94 1.14 10.14
C GLY A 28 0.28 1.51 8.82
N GLY A 29 -0.20 0.52 8.09
CA GLY A 29 -1.21 0.74 7.06
C GLY A 29 -2.59 0.65 7.69
N TYR A 30 -3.57 1.39 7.16
CA TYR A 30 -4.97 1.21 7.55
C TYR A 30 -5.77 0.61 6.40
N THR A 31 -6.41 -0.53 6.65
CA THR A 31 -7.29 -1.17 5.66
C THR A 31 -8.74 -0.85 5.99
N TYR A 32 -9.33 0.05 5.19
CA TYR A 32 -10.76 0.30 5.17
C TYR A 32 -11.50 -0.85 4.50
N VAL A 33 -12.76 -1.04 4.88
CA VAL A 33 -13.68 -2.00 4.26
C VAL A 33 -14.91 -1.22 3.82
N SER A 34 -15.25 -1.32 2.54
CA SER A 34 -16.40 -0.61 1.97
C SER A 34 -17.71 -1.07 2.62
N LEU A 35 -18.72 -0.22 2.58
CA LEU A 35 -20.06 -0.53 3.11
C LEU A 35 -20.57 -1.87 2.55
N GLU A 36 -20.43 -2.07 1.25
CA GLU A 36 -20.84 -3.27 0.54
C GLU A 36 -20.04 -4.49 0.99
N ALA A 37 -18.72 -4.36 1.15
CA ALA A 37 -17.88 -5.44 1.66
C ALA A 37 -18.28 -5.85 3.09
N ARG A 38 -18.60 -4.89 3.97
CA ARG A 38 -19.10 -5.17 5.33
C ARG A 38 -20.44 -5.93 5.29
N ILE A 39 -21.36 -5.55 4.39
CA ILE A 39 -22.64 -6.24 4.20
C ILE A 39 -22.44 -7.69 3.76
N ILE A 40 -21.47 -7.95 2.88
CA ILE A 40 -21.17 -9.31 2.43
C ILE A 40 -20.58 -10.15 3.58
N GLN A 41 -19.56 -9.61 4.25
CA GLN A 41 -18.78 -10.33 5.26
C GLN A 41 -19.62 -10.66 6.49
N SER A 42 -20.56 -9.79 6.85
CA SER A 42 -21.41 -10.03 8.00
C SER A 42 -22.61 -10.93 7.66
N PRO A 43 -22.90 -11.99 8.44
CA PRO A 43 -24.07 -12.82 8.24
C PRO A 43 -25.39 -12.08 8.53
N ILE A 44 -25.33 -11.00 9.31
CA ILE A 44 -26.48 -10.28 9.83
C ILE A 44 -26.24 -8.77 9.66
N VAL A 45 -27.19 -8.05 9.07
CA VAL A 45 -27.10 -6.59 8.96
C VAL A 45 -28.42 -5.99 9.38
N PHE A 46 -28.39 -5.06 10.32
CA PHE A 46 -29.61 -4.40 10.81
C PHE A 46 -29.33 -2.97 11.25
N LEU A 47 -30.37 -2.14 11.12
CA LEU A 47 -30.44 -0.82 11.74
C LEU A 47 -30.97 -1.00 13.16
N GLY A 48 -30.27 -0.44 14.13
CA GLY A 48 -30.71 -0.44 15.51
C GLY A 48 -30.50 0.92 16.17
N THR A 49 -31.26 1.14 17.23
CA THR A 49 -31.23 2.37 18.02
C THR A 49 -30.96 2.04 19.48
N ILE A 50 -29.97 2.70 20.06
CA ILE A 50 -29.68 2.57 21.50
C ILE A 50 -30.80 3.28 22.26
N ARG A 51 -31.48 2.55 23.15
CA ARG A 51 -32.63 3.08 23.92
C ARG A 51 -32.30 3.37 25.36
N ASN A 52 -31.45 2.54 25.97
CA ASN A 52 -31.09 2.68 27.36
C ASN A 52 -29.65 2.22 27.57
N VAL A 53 -28.97 2.87 28.51
CA VAL A 53 -27.63 2.54 28.96
C VAL A 53 -27.66 2.65 30.47
N SER A 54 -27.45 1.52 31.16
CA SER A 54 -27.17 1.50 32.60
C SER A 54 -25.68 1.36 32.80
N GLU A 55 -25.16 2.05 33.82
CA GLU A 55 -23.74 2.08 34.13
C GLU A 55 -23.52 1.60 35.56
N THR A 56 -22.54 0.73 35.74
CA THR A 56 -22.02 0.34 37.05
C THR A 56 -20.55 0.70 37.11
N ILE A 57 -20.18 1.53 38.08
CA ILE A 57 -18.80 1.97 38.27
C ILE A 57 -18.07 0.93 39.12
N ILE A 58 -16.98 0.40 38.59
CA ILE A 58 -16.02 -0.44 39.30
C ILE A 58 -14.88 0.46 39.75
N HIS A 59 -14.92 0.85 41.02
CA HIS A 59 -13.83 1.62 41.61
C HIS A 59 -12.56 0.78 41.63
N THR A 60 -11.56 1.16 40.82
CA THR A 60 -10.31 0.41 40.80
C THR A 60 -9.50 0.79 42.04
N ASN A 61 -9.36 -0.16 42.95
CA ASN A 61 -8.53 0.02 44.13
C ASN A 61 -7.03 -0.12 43.80
N ASN A 62 -6.61 0.30 42.61
CA ASN A 62 -5.26 0.07 42.12
C ASN A 62 -4.27 0.92 42.94
N GLN A 63 -3.10 0.35 43.26
CA GLN A 63 -2.09 1.05 44.05
C GLN A 63 -1.55 2.32 43.36
N TRP A 64 -1.64 2.45 42.03
CA TRP A 64 -1.21 3.65 41.30
C TRP A 64 -2.08 4.87 41.60
N ALA A 65 -3.39 4.71 41.73
CA ALA A 65 -4.31 5.77 42.14
C ALA A 65 -4.08 6.22 43.60
N ARG A 66 -3.56 5.32 44.47
CA ARG A 66 -3.21 5.64 45.86
C ARG A 66 -1.81 6.24 46.03
N GLN A 67 -0.86 5.88 45.16
CA GLN A 67 0.51 6.41 45.18
C GLN A 67 0.63 7.80 44.52
N GLY A 68 -0.33 8.16 43.66
CA GLY A 68 -0.46 9.50 43.08
C GLY A 68 -0.97 10.57 44.06
N LYS A 69 -0.43 10.65 45.28
CA LYS A 69 -0.73 11.78 46.18
C LYS A 69 -0.34 13.15 45.58
N ASP A 70 0.53 13.12 44.57
CA ASP A 70 0.96 14.27 43.76
C ASP A 70 0.52 14.17 42.28
N ALA A 71 -0.39 13.25 41.93
CA ALA A 71 -0.85 13.13 40.55
C ALA A 71 -1.91 14.19 40.22
N ILE A 72 -1.68 14.92 39.13
CA ILE A 72 -2.53 16.01 38.60
C ILE A 72 -3.94 15.52 38.19
N PHE A 73 -4.20 14.20 38.19
CA PHE A 73 -5.45 13.60 37.74
C PHE A 73 -6.24 13.00 38.92
N PRO A 74 -7.57 13.27 39.01
CA PRO A 74 -8.40 12.71 40.06
C PRO A 74 -8.47 11.17 39.98
N VAL A 75 -8.56 10.50 41.13
CA VAL A 75 -8.63 9.02 41.26
C VAL A 75 -9.73 8.40 40.38
N SER A 76 -10.84 9.12 40.19
CA SER A 76 -11.96 8.71 39.33
C SER A 76 -11.59 8.56 37.85
N ALA A 77 -10.47 9.12 37.39
CA ALA A 77 -9.99 8.96 36.02
C ALA A 77 -9.49 7.53 35.72
N PHE A 78 -9.33 6.69 36.75
CA PHE A 78 -8.91 5.28 36.62
C PHE A 78 -10.02 4.29 36.98
N ASP A 79 -11.23 4.75 37.23
CA ASP A 79 -12.36 3.85 37.43
C ASP A 79 -12.66 3.07 36.14
N MET A 80 -13.04 1.81 36.31
CA MET A 80 -13.54 0.99 35.21
C MET A 80 -15.06 1.03 35.25
N HIS A 81 -15.69 0.95 34.09
CA HIS A 81 -17.12 1.08 33.93
C HIS A 81 -17.64 -0.19 33.25
N ASN A 82 -18.73 -0.71 33.77
CA ASN A 82 -19.55 -1.71 33.10
C ASN A 82 -20.80 -1.03 32.59
N TYR A 83 -21.05 -1.12 31.29
CA TYR A 83 -22.29 -0.63 30.69
C TYR A 83 -23.18 -1.80 30.29
N GLU A 84 -24.46 -1.73 30.64
CA GLU A 84 -25.48 -2.58 30.06
C GLU A 84 -26.29 -1.75 29.07
N VAL A 85 -26.27 -2.16 27.81
CA VAL A 85 -26.85 -1.42 26.70
C VAL A 85 -28.07 -2.17 26.19
N THR A 86 -29.18 -1.44 26.07
CA THR A 86 -30.40 -1.93 25.44
C THR A 86 -30.53 -1.34 24.04
N LEU A 87 -30.52 -2.21 23.04
CA LEU A 87 -30.63 -1.89 21.63
C LEU A 87 -31.96 -2.37 21.06
N VAL A 88 -32.69 -1.52 20.37
CA VAL A 88 -33.90 -1.90 19.63
C VAL A 88 -33.57 -2.05 18.16
N VAL A 89 -34.00 -3.16 17.56
CA VAL A 89 -33.83 -3.43 16.12
C VAL A 89 -34.95 -2.74 15.35
N ASP A 90 -34.60 -1.71 14.57
CA ASP A 90 -35.55 -0.92 13.80
C ASP A 90 -35.85 -1.58 12.44
N GLU A 91 -34.81 -2.08 11.77
CA GLU A 91 -34.90 -2.68 10.43
C GLU A 91 -33.85 -3.78 10.26
N VAL A 92 -34.23 -4.92 9.68
CA VAL A 92 -33.30 -6.00 9.33
C VAL A 92 -33.03 -5.95 7.84
N LEU A 93 -31.77 -5.73 7.44
CA LEU A 93 -31.35 -5.69 6.04
C LEU A 93 -30.88 -7.05 5.53
N LYS A 94 -30.23 -7.84 6.39
CA LYS A 94 -29.69 -9.18 6.07
C LYS A 94 -29.75 -10.09 7.29
N GLY A 95 -30.01 -11.37 7.06
CA GLY A 95 -30.05 -12.40 8.11
C GLY A 95 -31.41 -12.45 8.82
N ASN A 96 -31.49 -13.26 9.88
CA ASN A 96 -32.68 -13.40 10.70
C ASN A 96 -32.40 -12.86 12.10
N VAL A 97 -33.03 -11.74 12.44
CA VAL A 97 -32.86 -11.06 13.71
C VAL A 97 -34.22 -10.86 14.35
N SER A 98 -34.34 -11.23 15.61
CA SER A 98 -35.54 -10.97 16.40
C SER A 98 -35.74 -9.46 16.56
N ARG A 99 -36.98 -8.99 16.46
CA ARG A 99 -37.34 -7.59 16.79
C ARG A 99 -37.38 -7.31 18.29
N ARG A 100 -37.08 -8.31 19.14
CA ARG A 100 -36.95 -8.09 20.58
C ARG A 100 -35.73 -7.20 20.85
N PRO A 101 -35.75 -6.39 21.93
CA PRO A 101 -34.57 -5.68 22.38
C PRO A 101 -33.39 -6.63 22.56
N ILE A 102 -32.22 -6.20 22.08
CA ILE A 102 -30.94 -6.87 22.27
C ILE A 102 -30.29 -6.21 23.48
N HIS A 103 -29.89 -7.01 24.46
CA HIS A 103 -29.16 -6.56 25.63
C HIS A 103 -27.73 -7.07 25.53
N PHE A 104 -26.75 -6.19 25.72
CA PHE A 104 -25.35 -6.59 25.77
C PHE A 104 -24.61 -5.76 26.82
N GLN A 105 -23.54 -6.35 27.34
CA GLN A 105 -22.69 -5.74 28.35
C GLN A 105 -21.35 -5.33 27.74
N LEU A 106 -20.82 -4.22 28.23
CA LEU A 106 -19.51 -3.67 27.93
C LEU A 106 -18.76 -3.56 29.25
N ASP A 107 -17.92 -4.56 29.56
CA ASP A 107 -17.30 -4.68 30.88
C ASP A 107 -15.88 -4.11 30.92
N GLY A 108 -15.54 -3.45 32.03
CA GLY A 108 -14.18 -3.13 32.41
C GLY A 108 -13.54 -2.02 31.57
N VAL A 109 -14.30 -1.01 31.15
CA VAL A 109 -13.82 0.01 30.20
C VAL A 109 -13.73 1.40 30.80
N ALA A 110 -12.93 2.27 30.19
CA ALA A 110 -12.86 3.67 30.59
C ALA A 110 -14.22 4.35 30.43
N GLU A 111 -14.47 5.40 31.22
CA GLU A 111 -15.71 6.18 31.16
C GLU A 111 -16.04 6.59 29.72
N TRP A 112 -17.23 6.21 29.25
CA TRP A 112 -17.69 6.47 27.89
C TRP A 112 -18.94 7.35 27.88
N LYS A 113 -18.76 8.63 28.16
CA LYS A 113 -19.83 9.65 28.22
C LYS A 113 -20.74 9.69 26.99
N ASP A 114 -20.19 9.38 25.82
CA ASP A 114 -20.95 9.38 24.58
C ASP A 114 -22.01 8.29 24.49
N LEU A 115 -21.85 7.18 25.22
CA LEU A 115 -22.81 6.09 25.20
C LEU A 115 -24.16 6.51 25.81
N HIS A 116 -24.12 7.25 26.93
CA HIS A 116 -25.30 7.87 27.54
C HIS A 116 -25.93 8.90 26.61
N ASN A 117 -25.12 9.80 26.03
CA ASN A 117 -25.60 10.79 25.05
C ASN A 117 -26.28 10.13 23.83
N TRP A 118 -25.78 8.98 23.38
CA TRP A 118 -26.39 8.22 22.29
C TRP A 118 -27.72 7.60 22.70
N ALA A 119 -27.84 7.10 23.93
CA ALA A 119 -29.10 6.58 24.43
C ALA A 119 -30.18 7.68 24.55
N ASP A 120 -29.83 8.82 25.16
CA ASP A 120 -30.72 9.96 25.37
C ASP A 120 -31.27 10.51 24.05
N ARG A 121 -30.46 10.47 23.00
CA ARG A 121 -30.82 10.96 21.66
C ARG A 121 -31.41 9.90 20.77
N HIS A 122 -31.53 8.66 21.26
CA HIS A 122 -31.94 7.52 20.48
C HIS A 122 -31.12 7.41 19.19
N ALA A 123 -29.80 7.41 19.34
CA ALA A 123 -28.88 7.38 18.22
C ALA A 123 -29.04 6.09 17.41
N SER A 124 -29.06 6.23 16.09
CA SER A 124 -29.21 5.12 15.15
C SER A 124 -27.85 4.64 14.65
N PHE A 125 -27.73 3.33 14.48
CA PHE A 125 -26.52 2.66 14.03
C PHE A 125 -26.86 1.55 13.03
N LEU A 126 -26.05 1.40 11.99
CA LEU A 126 -26.09 0.25 11.11
C LEU A 126 -25.04 -0.77 11.56
N PHE A 127 -25.49 -1.95 11.98
CA PHE A 127 -24.64 -3.00 12.56
C PHE A 127 -24.27 -4.07 11.55
N PHE A 128 -23.04 -4.59 11.71
CA PHE A 128 -22.42 -5.67 10.94
C PHE A 128 -21.75 -6.69 11.88
N PRO A 129 -22.48 -7.41 12.74
CA PRO A 129 -21.87 -8.39 13.64
C PRO A 129 -21.12 -9.47 12.85
N LYS A 130 -19.96 -9.91 13.34
CA LYS A 130 -19.05 -10.75 12.53
C LYS A 130 -19.57 -12.17 12.35
N ASN A 131 -20.10 -12.79 13.41
CA ASN A 131 -20.54 -14.19 13.38
C ASN A 131 -21.98 -14.36 13.88
N SER A 132 -22.36 -13.70 14.98
CA SER A 132 -23.72 -13.78 15.55
C SER A 132 -24.17 -12.45 16.17
N LEU A 133 -25.42 -12.39 16.65
CA LEU A 133 -25.92 -11.24 17.42
C LEU A 133 -25.20 -11.03 18.74
N ASP A 134 -24.56 -12.07 19.29
CA ASP A 134 -23.80 -11.98 20.53
C ASP A 134 -22.51 -11.15 20.33
N ASP A 135 -22.04 -11.02 19.07
CA ASP A 135 -20.90 -10.19 18.71
C ASP A 135 -21.21 -8.68 18.68
N VAL A 136 -22.45 -8.26 18.96
CA VAL A 136 -22.80 -6.83 18.97
C VAL A 136 -22.00 -6.09 20.05
N GLY A 137 -21.89 -6.63 21.26
CA GLY A 137 -21.15 -6.00 22.37
C GLY A 137 -19.63 -5.98 22.13
N SER A 138 -19.05 -7.12 21.74
CA SER A 138 -17.61 -7.20 21.42
C SER A 138 -17.24 -6.37 20.19
N GLY A 139 -18.14 -6.29 19.21
CA GLY A 139 -18.01 -5.44 18.03
C GLY A 139 -18.10 -3.94 18.32
N PHE A 140 -18.76 -3.56 19.41
CA PHE A 140 -18.87 -2.17 19.85
C PHE A 140 -17.50 -1.61 20.26
N PHE A 141 -16.64 -2.43 20.88
CA PHE A 141 -15.26 -2.07 21.22
C PHE A 141 -14.32 -2.02 20.03
N ALA A 142 -14.53 -2.88 19.04
CA ALA A 142 -13.69 -2.87 17.86
C ALA A 142 -13.91 -1.62 17.00
N LEU A 143 -15.01 -0.87 17.17
CA LEU A 143 -15.42 0.28 16.34
C LEU A 143 -15.50 -0.03 14.82
N MET A 144 -15.40 -1.30 14.44
CA MET A 144 -15.38 -1.75 13.04
C MET A 144 -16.72 -2.35 12.59
N ASN A 145 -17.55 -2.78 13.54
CA ASN A 145 -18.75 -3.57 13.27
C ASN A 145 -20.04 -2.75 13.28
N PHE A 146 -19.94 -1.42 13.30
CA PHE A 146 -21.10 -0.54 13.13
C PHE A 146 -20.74 0.72 12.35
N VAL A 147 -21.79 1.41 11.91
CA VAL A 147 -21.76 2.74 11.32
C VAL A 147 -22.72 3.61 12.11
N TYR A 148 -22.22 4.69 12.71
CA TYR A 148 -23.04 5.70 13.36
C TYR A 148 -23.79 6.53 12.31
N LEU A 149 -25.10 6.69 12.49
CA LEU A 149 -25.99 7.32 11.49
C LEU A 149 -26.71 8.58 11.98
N SER A 150 -26.54 8.95 13.25
CA SER A 150 -27.20 10.14 13.80
C SER A 150 -26.42 11.42 13.48
N GLN A 151 -27.12 12.56 13.46
CA GLN A 151 -26.47 13.86 13.23
C GLN A 151 -25.42 14.14 14.32
N ALA A 152 -24.33 14.79 13.93
CA ALA A 152 -23.34 15.28 14.87
C ALA A 152 -23.98 16.31 15.83
N SER A 153 -23.59 16.27 17.10
CA SER A 153 -24.07 17.23 18.11
C SER A 153 -23.72 18.67 17.71
N PRO A 154 -24.67 19.63 17.73
CA PRO A 154 -24.32 21.05 17.62
C PRO A 154 -23.38 21.42 18.78
N GLY A 155 -22.26 22.08 18.47
CA GLY A 155 -21.30 22.55 19.48
C GLY A 155 -20.12 21.61 19.75
N ARG A 156 -20.08 20.40 19.18
CA ARG A 156 -18.79 19.72 18.96
C ARG A 156 -18.19 20.29 17.69
N GLY A 157 -17.02 20.92 17.79
CA GLY A 157 -16.18 21.14 16.62
C GLY A 157 -15.96 19.80 15.91
N GLU A 158 -15.47 19.84 14.67
CA GLU A 158 -15.23 18.65 13.83
C GLU A 158 -14.26 17.61 14.47
N ASP A 159 -13.67 17.90 15.64
CA ASP A 159 -12.79 17.06 16.43
C ASP A 159 -13.33 16.98 17.88
N GLU A 160 -13.41 15.82 18.54
CA GLU A 160 -12.28 15.37 19.37
C GLU A 160 -12.27 13.86 19.72
N GLY A 161 -13.10 13.00 19.12
CA GLY A 161 -12.98 11.56 19.42
C GLY A 161 -13.65 10.60 18.45
N PHE A 162 -14.77 11.01 17.86
CA PHE A 162 -15.68 10.07 17.19
C PHE A 162 -16.13 10.47 15.78
N THR A 163 -15.86 11.69 15.31
CA THR A 163 -15.75 11.97 13.86
C THR A 163 -14.61 11.18 13.20
N LYS A 164 -13.70 10.62 14.02
CA LYS A 164 -12.70 9.61 13.66
C LYS A 164 -13.25 8.17 13.57
N PHE A 165 -14.54 7.92 13.85
CA PHE A 165 -15.16 6.64 13.54
C PHE A 165 -15.00 6.38 12.04
N GLY A 166 -14.27 5.31 11.71
CA GLY A 166 -13.57 5.14 10.45
C GLY A 166 -14.38 5.54 9.24
N ARG A 167 -13.75 6.32 8.35
CA ARG A 167 -14.34 6.78 7.10
C ARG A 167 -15.11 5.66 6.40
N ILE A 168 -16.35 5.96 6.04
CA ILE A 168 -17.22 5.00 5.37
C ILE A 168 -17.06 5.25 3.88
N TYR A 169 -16.58 4.23 3.18
CA TYR A 169 -16.45 4.28 1.73
C TYR A 169 -17.51 3.40 1.09
N GLY A 170 -18.05 3.87 -0.04
CA GLY A 170 -18.68 3.00 -1.02
C GLY A 170 -17.61 2.19 -1.77
N MET A 171 -18.02 1.12 -2.44
CA MET A 171 -17.13 0.33 -3.29
C MET A 171 -16.60 1.08 -4.51
N ASP A 172 -17.23 2.22 -4.85
CA ASP A 172 -16.82 3.21 -5.84
C ASP A 172 -15.82 4.25 -5.28
N MET A 173 -15.24 3.97 -4.09
CA MET A 173 -14.32 4.86 -3.37
C MET A 173 -14.93 6.20 -2.93
N THR A 174 -16.25 6.39 -3.07
CA THR A 174 -16.92 7.61 -2.60
C THR A 174 -16.94 7.64 -1.07
N PHE A 175 -16.57 8.77 -0.49
CA PHE A 175 -16.72 8.99 0.95
C PHE A 175 -18.19 9.27 1.28
N LEU A 176 -18.79 8.39 2.09
CA LEU A 176 -20.20 8.44 2.45
C LEU A 176 -20.36 9.15 3.80
N THR A 177 -20.89 10.37 3.78
CA THR A 177 -21.14 11.18 4.99
C THR A 177 -22.62 11.35 5.29
N ASN A 178 -23.49 11.18 4.29
CA ASN A 178 -24.93 11.37 4.43
C ASN A 178 -25.62 10.08 4.87
N ARG A 179 -26.46 10.18 5.92
CA ARG A 179 -27.24 9.07 6.49
C ARG A 179 -28.13 8.39 5.46
N GLU A 180 -28.93 9.17 4.73
CA GLU A 180 -29.91 8.66 3.77
C GLU A 180 -29.22 7.88 2.66
N ASP A 181 -28.08 8.36 2.18
CA ASP A 181 -27.27 7.69 1.16
C ASP A 181 -26.65 6.39 1.65
N ILE A 182 -26.10 6.37 2.86
CA ILE A 182 -25.57 5.14 3.48
C ILE A 182 -26.68 4.10 3.57
N LEU A 183 -27.85 4.47 4.13
CA LEU A 183 -28.96 3.54 4.30
C LEU A 183 -29.54 3.09 2.95
N ARG A 184 -29.69 3.99 1.98
CA ARG A 184 -30.17 3.67 0.63
C ARG A 184 -29.24 2.66 -0.04
N ARG A 185 -27.92 2.89 -0.01
CA ARG A 185 -26.93 1.97 -0.58
C ARG A 185 -26.93 0.63 0.16
N ALA A 186 -26.96 0.64 1.50
CA ALA A 186 -26.97 -0.58 2.29
C ALA A 186 -28.21 -1.44 1.99
N ARG A 187 -29.40 -0.84 1.94
CA ARG A 187 -30.66 -1.52 1.60
C ARG A 187 -30.66 -2.08 0.19
N ALA A 188 -30.14 -1.32 -0.78
CA ALA A 188 -30.05 -1.78 -2.16
C ALA A 188 -29.13 -3.01 -2.27
N PHE A 189 -27.94 -2.91 -1.67
CA PHE A 189 -26.91 -3.94 -1.76
C PHE A 189 -27.25 -5.20 -0.96
N ALA A 190 -27.87 -5.07 0.22
CA ALA A 190 -28.24 -6.23 1.05
C ALA A 190 -29.25 -7.19 0.39
N LYS A 191 -29.97 -6.74 -0.63
CA LYS A 191 -30.90 -7.57 -1.42
C LYS A 191 -30.19 -8.43 -2.46
N GLU A 192 -28.94 -8.11 -2.80
CA GLU A 192 -28.18 -8.85 -3.79
C GLU A 192 -27.72 -10.21 -3.23
N ARG A 193 -27.76 -11.25 -4.08
CA ARG A 193 -27.27 -12.58 -3.72
C ARG A 193 -25.81 -12.72 -4.14
N HIS A 194 -24.92 -12.86 -3.16
CA HIS A 194 -23.49 -13.09 -3.42
C HIS A 194 -23.12 -14.54 -3.07
N LYS A 195 -22.86 -15.36 -4.10
CA LYS A 195 -22.31 -16.70 -3.91
C LYS A 195 -20.78 -16.61 -3.96
N ALA A 196 -20.12 -17.05 -2.89
CA ALA A 196 -18.64 -17.08 -2.77
C ALA A 196 -17.98 -15.71 -3.06
N PRO A 197 -18.15 -14.73 -2.16
CA PRO A 197 -17.66 -13.38 -2.40
C PRO A 197 -16.13 -13.34 -2.52
N ARG A 198 -15.66 -12.65 -3.55
CA ARG A 198 -14.25 -12.28 -3.71
C ARG A 198 -14.11 -10.80 -3.41
N PHE A 199 -12.94 -10.39 -2.95
CA PHE A 199 -12.63 -9.01 -2.62
C PHE A 199 -11.39 -8.53 -3.37
N HIS A 200 -11.34 -7.22 -3.60
CA HIS A 200 -10.20 -6.51 -4.14
C HIS A 200 -9.81 -5.36 -3.21
N ASN A 201 -8.53 -5.02 -3.17
CA ASN A 201 -8.03 -3.91 -2.37
C ASN A 201 -7.52 -2.81 -3.30
N PHE A 202 -8.13 -1.63 -3.21
CA PHE A 202 -7.61 -0.40 -3.82
C PHE A 202 -6.67 0.29 -2.84
N ARG A 203 -5.59 0.89 -3.32
CA ARG A 203 -4.85 1.88 -2.53
C ARG A 203 -5.62 3.18 -2.55
N LEU A 204 -5.78 3.79 -1.38
CA LEU A 204 -6.38 5.11 -1.27
C LEU A 204 -5.26 6.16 -1.37
N PRO A 205 -5.42 7.18 -2.22
CA PRO A 205 -4.50 8.32 -2.20
C PRO A 205 -4.64 9.04 -0.86
N GLU A 206 -3.61 9.78 -0.47
CA GLU A 206 -3.63 10.57 0.76
C GLU A 206 -4.72 11.64 0.65
N LEU A 207 -5.83 11.47 1.37
CA LEU A 207 -7.01 12.33 1.23
C LEU A 207 -6.89 13.63 2.04
N SER A 208 -6.05 13.65 3.08
CA SER A 208 -5.82 14.81 3.95
C SER A 208 -4.47 14.74 4.67
N SER A 209 -3.99 15.87 5.18
CA SER A 209 -2.79 15.93 6.03
C SER A 209 -2.93 15.20 7.37
N GLN A 210 -4.17 14.92 7.81
CA GLN A 210 -4.39 14.09 8.99
C GLN A 210 -4.17 12.58 8.70
N ASP A 211 -4.12 12.18 7.43
CA ASP A 211 -3.82 10.81 7.01
C ASP A 211 -2.31 10.52 6.91
N HIS A 212 -1.45 11.53 7.14
CA HIS A 212 0.01 11.41 7.08
C HIS A 212 0.60 10.33 8.00
N PHE A 213 -0.16 9.85 8.98
CA PHE A 213 0.27 8.80 9.90
C PHE A 213 0.30 7.39 9.29
N PHE A 214 -0.44 7.14 8.21
CA PHE A 214 -0.52 5.80 7.62
C PHE A 214 0.08 5.81 6.21
N ALA A 215 1.30 5.30 6.09
CA ALA A 215 2.04 5.26 4.82
C ALA A 215 1.34 4.42 3.73
N THR A 216 0.36 3.58 4.11
CA THR A 216 -0.42 2.74 3.19
C THR A 216 -1.89 2.59 3.64
N CYS A 217 -2.79 3.40 3.08
CA CYS A 217 -4.23 3.19 3.23
C CYS A 217 -4.76 2.34 2.08
N SER A 218 -5.60 1.33 2.37
CA SER A 218 -6.27 0.54 1.36
C SER A 218 -7.77 0.42 1.61
N LEU A 219 -8.57 0.18 0.57
CA LEU A 219 -10.01 -0.05 0.64
C LEU A 219 -10.33 -1.43 0.07
N THR A 220 -10.88 -2.29 0.92
CA THR A 220 -11.43 -3.59 0.53
C THR A 220 -12.83 -3.41 -0.05
N VAL A 221 -13.03 -3.87 -1.28
CA VAL A 221 -14.31 -3.80 -2.01
C VAL A 221 -14.70 -5.17 -2.55
N PRO A 222 -16.01 -5.45 -2.72
CA PRO A 222 -16.43 -6.71 -3.31
C PRO A 222 -16.17 -6.75 -4.82
N VAL A 223 -15.84 -7.93 -5.34
CA VAL A 223 -15.72 -8.18 -6.78
C VAL A 223 -17.12 -8.38 -7.36
N GLY A 224 -17.57 -7.42 -8.15
CA GLY A 224 -18.84 -7.45 -8.89
C GLY A 224 -18.84 -6.45 -10.05
N PRO A 225 -19.92 -6.35 -10.85
CA PRO A 225 -19.96 -5.48 -12.03
C PRO A 225 -19.58 -4.02 -11.76
N ALA A 226 -19.99 -3.47 -10.61
CA ALA A 226 -19.62 -2.11 -10.22
C ALA A 226 -18.11 -1.91 -9.99
N LEU A 227 -17.37 -2.97 -9.63
CA LEU A 227 -15.91 -2.93 -9.55
C LEU A 227 -15.27 -2.75 -10.93
N GLU A 228 -15.82 -3.38 -11.97
CA GLU A 228 -15.30 -3.23 -13.34
C GLU A 228 -15.45 -1.78 -13.82
N GLU A 229 -16.59 -1.15 -13.53
CA GLU A 229 -16.82 0.25 -13.89
C GLU A 229 -15.92 1.20 -13.10
N THR A 230 -15.77 0.98 -11.79
CA THR A 230 -14.82 1.74 -10.95
C THR A 230 -13.39 1.58 -11.45
N ALA A 231 -12.99 0.36 -11.82
CA ALA A 231 -11.67 0.07 -12.37
C ALA A 231 -11.40 0.81 -13.69
N LYS A 232 -12.38 0.85 -14.60
CA LYS A 232 -12.28 1.64 -15.85
C LYS A 232 -12.21 3.14 -15.56
N HIS A 233 -12.97 3.62 -14.57
CA HIS A 233 -12.96 5.03 -14.16
C HIS A 233 -11.59 5.42 -13.58
N LEU A 234 -11.01 4.61 -12.70
CA LEU A 234 -9.66 4.80 -12.18
C LEU A 234 -8.60 4.87 -13.29
N ILE A 235 -8.72 4.01 -14.32
CA ILE A 235 -7.82 4.02 -15.48
C ILE A 235 -7.97 5.30 -16.29
N ALA A 236 -9.21 5.73 -16.56
CA ALA A 236 -9.51 6.81 -17.49
C ALA A 236 -9.42 8.22 -16.88
N ARG A 237 -9.82 8.38 -15.62
CA ARG A 237 -9.92 9.67 -14.92
C ARG A 237 -9.48 9.54 -13.45
N PRO A 238 -8.21 9.20 -13.18
CA PRO A 238 -7.71 9.06 -11.81
C PRO A 238 -7.85 10.35 -10.97
N ASP A 239 -7.83 11.53 -11.61
CA ASP A 239 -7.97 12.83 -10.94
C ASP A 239 -9.33 13.05 -10.26
N ASP A 240 -10.35 12.26 -10.60
CA ASP A 240 -11.65 12.33 -9.92
C ASP A 240 -11.57 11.77 -8.48
N PHE A 241 -10.50 11.04 -8.14
CA PHE A 241 -10.29 10.40 -6.83
C PHE A 241 -9.20 11.08 -5.98
N ILE A 242 -8.62 12.19 -6.45
CA ILE A 242 -7.53 12.90 -5.78
C ILE A 242 -8.05 14.26 -5.30
N SER A 243 -8.11 14.46 -3.98
CA SER A 243 -8.50 15.73 -3.34
C SER A 243 -7.37 16.77 -3.35
N GLY A 244 -6.11 16.35 -3.21
CA GLY A 244 -4.93 17.23 -3.18
C GLY A 244 -4.18 17.30 -4.52
N LYS A 245 -4.79 17.89 -5.56
CA LYS A 245 -4.24 17.90 -6.94
C LYS A 245 -2.91 18.64 -7.08
N ASP A 246 -2.66 19.60 -6.20
CA ASP A 246 -1.42 20.40 -6.17
C ASP A 246 -0.28 19.71 -5.39
N SER A 247 -0.54 18.54 -4.79
CA SER A 247 0.49 17.76 -4.10
C SER A 247 1.60 17.34 -5.07
N PRO A 248 2.89 17.45 -4.68
CA PRO A 248 4.00 16.86 -5.44
C PRO A 248 3.83 15.35 -5.69
N ARG A 249 3.02 14.67 -4.86
CA ARG A 249 2.69 13.24 -4.99
C ARG A 249 1.54 12.95 -5.96
N ALA A 250 0.84 13.96 -6.48
CA ALA A 250 -0.31 13.75 -7.36
C ALA A 250 0.04 12.92 -8.61
N ALA A 251 1.24 13.10 -9.18
CA ALA A 251 1.71 12.28 -10.30
C ALA A 251 1.85 10.79 -9.92
N VAL A 252 2.38 10.49 -8.73
CA VAL A 252 2.50 9.13 -8.18
C VAL A 252 1.10 8.54 -7.98
N TRP A 253 0.20 9.28 -7.33
CA TRP A 253 -1.16 8.81 -7.08
C TRP A 253 -1.95 8.53 -8.36
N ARG A 254 -1.80 9.36 -9.40
CA ARG A 254 -2.41 9.08 -10.71
C ARG A 254 -1.92 7.75 -11.28
N CYS A 255 -0.62 7.48 -11.20
CA CYS A 255 -0.05 6.22 -11.68
C CYS A 255 -0.56 5.02 -10.88
N ASP A 256 -0.57 5.14 -9.55
CA ASP A 256 -1.03 4.08 -8.65
C ASP A 256 -2.51 3.77 -8.81
N LEU A 257 -3.37 4.79 -8.88
CA LEU A 257 -4.82 4.62 -9.10
C LEU A 257 -5.10 3.92 -10.44
N ARG A 258 -4.40 4.33 -11.51
CA ARG A 258 -4.54 3.66 -12.82
C ARG A 258 -4.05 2.23 -12.77
N ALA A 259 -2.92 1.96 -12.11
CA ALA A 259 -2.38 0.61 -11.93
C ALA A 259 -3.33 -0.27 -11.11
N ASP A 260 -3.95 0.28 -10.06
CA ASP A 260 -4.95 -0.41 -9.26
C ASP A 260 -6.23 -0.69 -10.05
N GLY A 261 -6.71 0.24 -10.87
CA GLY A 261 -7.79 0.00 -11.82
C GLY A 261 -7.45 -1.15 -12.78
N VAL A 262 -6.22 -1.17 -13.33
CA VAL A 262 -5.73 -2.31 -14.14
C VAL A 262 -5.71 -3.60 -13.34
N SER A 263 -5.24 -3.56 -12.10
CA SER A 263 -5.19 -4.70 -11.18
C SER A 263 -6.58 -5.27 -10.93
N ALA A 264 -7.58 -4.42 -10.67
CA ALA A 264 -8.97 -4.79 -10.46
C ALA A 264 -9.59 -5.44 -11.70
N LEU A 265 -9.19 -5.03 -12.91
CA LEU A 265 -9.68 -5.64 -14.14
C LEU A 265 -9.37 -7.13 -14.25
N ARG A 266 -8.41 -7.69 -13.49
CA ARG A 266 -8.05 -9.12 -13.52
C ARG A 266 -9.23 -10.09 -13.35
N TYR A 267 -10.30 -9.66 -12.68
CA TYR A 267 -11.48 -10.47 -12.44
C TYR A 267 -12.49 -10.45 -13.61
N PHE A 268 -12.31 -9.56 -14.60
CA PHE A 268 -13.28 -9.27 -15.66
C PHE A 268 -12.69 -9.50 -17.06
N LYS A 269 -12.31 -10.74 -17.39
CA LYS A 269 -11.77 -11.07 -18.72
C LYS A 269 -12.83 -10.89 -19.82
N SER A 270 -12.61 -9.92 -20.71
CA SER A 270 -13.48 -9.68 -21.87
C SER A 270 -12.66 -9.15 -23.05
N ALA A 271 -13.18 -9.23 -24.29
CA ALA A 271 -12.51 -8.68 -25.46
C ALA A 271 -12.28 -7.16 -25.36
N LYS A 272 -13.23 -6.44 -24.76
CA LYS A 272 -13.13 -4.99 -24.50
C LYS A 272 -12.00 -4.69 -23.51
N ASN A 273 -11.94 -5.42 -22.39
CA ASN A 273 -10.89 -5.21 -21.38
C ASN A 273 -9.53 -5.66 -21.88
N ILE A 274 -9.43 -6.73 -22.68
CA ILE A 274 -8.18 -7.12 -23.34
C ILE A 274 -7.68 -6.01 -24.26
N LYS A 275 -8.57 -5.38 -25.05
CA LYS A 275 -8.19 -4.25 -25.92
C LYS A 275 -7.68 -3.06 -25.10
N LEU A 276 -8.38 -2.71 -24.01
CA LEU A 276 -7.98 -1.64 -23.10
C LEU A 276 -6.61 -1.92 -22.46
N LEU A 277 -6.40 -3.11 -21.90
CA LEU A 277 -5.13 -3.47 -21.29
C LEU A 277 -3.98 -3.49 -22.29
N LYS A 278 -4.22 -3.93 -23.53
CA LYS A 278 -3.21 -3.87 -24.60
C LYS A 278 -2.81 -2.44 -24.94
N SER A 279 -3.73 -1.48 -24.95
CA SER A 279 -3.36 -0.07 -25.16
C SER A 279 -2.56 0.53 -24.00
N LEU A 280 -2.69 -0.03 -22.79
CA LEU A 280 -1.94 0.43 -21.61
C LEU A 280 -0.50 -0.09 -21.54
N LEU A 281 -0.12 -1.05 -22.39
CA LEU A 281 1.26 -1.54 -22.47
C LEU A 281 2.25 -0.45 -22.91
N GLU A 282 1.77 0.58 -23.60
CA GLU A 282 2.57 1.73 -24.06
C GLU A 282 2.21 3.02 -23.31
N ALA A 283 1.48 2.94 -22.18
CA ALA A 283 1.05 4.11 -21.42
C ALA A 283 2.27 4.99 -21.03
N PRO A 284 2.30 6.30 -21.34
CA PRO A 284 3.50 7.12 -21.10
C PRO A 284 3.76 7.40 -19.62
N ASP A 285 2.79 7.09 -18.76
CA ASP A 285 2.79 7.44 -17.34
C ASP A 285 3.86 6.68 -16.56
N TYR A 286 4.65 7.42 -15.79
CA TYR A 286 5.61 6.89 -14.83
C TYR A 286 5.69 7.84 -13.63
N TRP A 287 6.22 7.32 -12.53
CA TRP A 287 6.67 8.13 -11.41
C TRP A 287 8.12 7.82 -11.08
N ILE A 288 8.77 8.76 -10.39
CA ILE A 288 10.18 8.64 -10.04
C ILE A 288 10.27 8.10 -8.60
N SER A 289 10.94 6.97 -8.45
CA SER A 289 11.30 6.41 -7.14
C SER A 289 12.75 6.77 -6.83
N ASN A 290 12.99 7.30 -5.62
CA ASN A 290 14.34 7.56 -5.15
C ASN A 290 14.93 6.28 -4.55
N GLY A 291 15.96 5.76 -5.20
CA GLY A 291 16.77 4.67 -4.74
C GLY A 291 17.78 5.04 -3.66
N PRO A 292 18.53 4.04 -3.17
CA PRO A 292 19.76 4.29 -2.44
C PRO A 292 20.67 5.26 -3.22
N GLN A 293 21.34 6.17 -2.52
CA GLN A 293 22.35 7.07 -3.11
C GLN A 293 21.83 8.09 -4.15
N ASN A 294 20.56 8.54 -4.04
CA ASN A 294 19.94 9.53 -4.94
C ASN A 294 19.80 9.07 -6.40
N VAL A 295 19.65 7.77 -6.63
CA VAL A 295 19.31 7.24 -7.97
C VAL A 295 17.81 7.42 -8.23
N GLU A 296 17.42 7.92 -9.40
CA GLU A 296 16.02 8.14 -9.77
C GLU A 296 15.53 7.06 -10.75
N TYR A 297 14.62 6.20 -10.30
CA TYR A 297 14.05 5.14 -11.14
C TYR A 297 12.70 5.54 -11.72
N LYS A 298 12.50 5.36 -13.03
CA LYS A 298 11.18 5.49 -13.64
C LYS A 298 10.39 4.20 -13.44
N VAL A 299 9.30 4.29 -12.69
CA VAL A 299 8.40 3.16 -12.44
C VAL A 299 7.16 3.28 -13.32
N TYR A 300 6.99 2.33 -14.24
CA TYR A 300 5.85 2.26 -15.16
C TYR A 300 4.75 1.33 -14.62
N SER A 301 4.21 1.61 -13.42
CA SER A 301 3.26 0.75 -12.71
C SER A 301 2.09 0.27 -13.58
N VAL A 302 1.55 1.16 -14.43
CA VAL A 302 0.41 0.86 -15.31
C VAL A 302 0.78 -0.20 -16.36
N ARG A 303 1.96 -0.07 -17.00
CA ARG A 303 2.44 -1.03 -18.02
C ARG A 303 2.70 -2.39 -17.41
N GLU A 304 3.44 -2.41 -16.30
CA GLU A 304 3.81 -3.65 -15.60
C GLU A 304 2.55 -4.40 -15.14
N THR A 305 1.58 -3.69 -14.53
CA THR A 305 0.33 -4.31 -14.07
C THR A 305 -0.53 -4.79 -15.25
N ALA A 306 -0.61 -4.04 -16.35
CA ALA A 306 -1.38 -4.44 -17.53
C ALA A 306 -0.83 -5.72 -18.17
N ALA A 307 0.50 -5.81 -18.28
CA ALA A 307 1.16 -7.01 -18.78
C ALA A 307 0.93 -8.21 -17.86
N ALA A 308 1.00 -8.03 -16.54
CA ALA A 308 0.73 -9.08 -15.57
C ALA A 308 -0.71 -9.62 -15.70
N VAL A 309 -1.71 -8.74 -15.83
CA VAL A 309 -3.11 -9.16 -16.00
C VAL A 309 -3.35 -9.85 -17.35
N LEU A 310 -2.77 -9.35 -18.44
CA LEU A 310 -2.87 -10.03 -19.74
C LEU A 310 -2.24 -11.44 -19.70
N LYS A 311 -1.12 -11.58 -18.99
CA LYS A 311 -0.43 -12.87 -18.79
C LYS A 311 -1.28 -13.86 -18.01
N THR A 312 -1.91 -13.46 -16.91
CA THR A 312 -2.82 -14.37 -16.15
C THR A 312 -4.03 -14.80 -16.97
N TRP A 313 -4.42 -14.02 -17.98
CA TRP A 313 -5.48 -14.38 -18.93
C TRP A 313 -5.00 -15.24 -20.10
N GLY A 314 -3.71 -15.58 -20.19
CA GLY A 314 -3.14 -16.31 -21.33
C GLY A 314 -3.16 -15.51 -22.63
N VAL A 315 -3.22 -14.18 -22.56
CA VAL A 315 -3.21 -13.31 -23.74
C VAL A 315 -1.79 -12.85 -24.00
N ASN A 316 -1.25 -13.22 -25.16
CA ASN A 316 -0.01 -12.64 -25.66
C ASN A 316 -0.24 -11.13 -25.91
N GLY A 317 0.24 -10.30 -24.98
CA GLY A 317 0.58 -8.92 -25.31
C GLY A 317 1.64 -8.96 -26.42
N ARG A 318 1.63 -8.02 -27.37
CA ARG A 318 2.81 -7.85 -28.21
C ARG A 318 3.97 -7.64 -27.23
N LYS A 319 4.88 -8.60 -27.18
CA LYS A 319 6.10 -8.58 -26.38
C LYS A 319 7.02 -7.51 -26.97
N ARG A 320 6.65 -6.22 -26.85
CA ARG A 320 7.71 -5.28 -26.55
C ARG A 320 8.18 -5.73 -25.19
N GLU A 321 9.39 -6.26 -25.15
CA GLU A 321 10.08 -6.60 -23.92
C GLU A 321 9.73 -5.52 -22.91
N LEU A 322 9.06 -5.86 -21.81
CA LEU A 322 8.91 -4.90 -20.72
C LEU A 322 10.33 -4.46 -20.40
N ARG A 323 10.66 -3.21 -20.69
CA ARG A 323 11.96 -2.63 -20.41
C ARG A 323 11.80 -1.76 -19.20
N ARG A 324 12.63 -2.00 -18.18
CA ARG A 324 12.82 -1.01 -17.12
C ARG A 324 13.83 0.01 -17.60
N GLU A 325 13.47 1.28 -17.47
CA GLU A 325 14.38 2.39 -17.69
C GLU A 325 14.96 2.79 -16.33
N PHE A 326 16.28 2.73 -16.23
CA PHE A 326 17.03 3.17 -15.07
C PHE A 326 17.75 4.47 -15.43
N GLU A 327 17.70 5.49 -14.57
CA GLU A 327 18.32 6.77 -14.83
C GLU A 327 19.09 7.27 -13.59
N VAL A 328 20.29 7.80 -13.79
CA VAL A 328 21.06 8.46 -12.72
C VAL A 328 21.53 9.79 -13.26
N PHE A 329 21.35 10.85 -12.47
CA PHE A 329 21.83 12.18 -12.79
C PHE A 329 22.83 12.67 -11.74
N LEU A 330 24.02 13.09 -12.16
CA LEU A 330 25.03 13.68 -11.28
C LEU A 330 25.90 14.66 -12.05
N ASN A 331 26.10 15.87 -11.52
CA ASN A 331 26.98 16.91 -12.10
C ASN A 331 26.70 17.21 -13.58
N GLY A 332 25.43 17.22 -13.99
CA GLY A 332 25.06 17.47 -15.39
C GLY A 332 25.23 16.26 -16.31
N LEU A 333 25.72 15.12 -15.82
CA LEU A 333 25.73 13.86 -16.58
C LEU A 333 24.51 13.02 -16.25
N LYS A 334 23.90 12.44 -17.28
CA LYS A 334 22.76 11.54 -17.19
C LYS A 334 23.15 10.17 -17.74
N LEU A 335 23.12 9.13 -16.90
CA LEU A 335 23.29 7.73 -17.33
C LEU A 335 21.92 7.06 -17.36
N LYS A 336 21.47 6.61 -18.53
CA LYS A 336 20.24 5.84 -18.74
C LYS A 336 20.60 4.40 -19.08
N ALA A 337 19.90 3.40 -18.55
CA ALA A 337 19.92 2.04 -19.06
C ALA A 337 18.50 1.53 -19.35
N GLU A 338 18.37 0.76 -20.42
CA GLU A 338 17.17 -0.01 -20.74
C GLU A 338 17.48 -1.50 -20.59
N LEU A 339 16.81 -2.14 -19.64
CA LEU A 339 16.95 -3.55 -19.35
C LEU A 339 15.63 -4.28 -19.67
N PRO A 340 15.62 -5.21 -20.64
CA PRO A 340 14.52 -6.14 -20.82
C PRO A 340 14.27 -6.98 -19.53
N LEU A 341 13.02 -7.17 -19.13
CA LEU A 341 12.67 -7.89 -17.89
C LEU A 341 12.71 -9.42 -18.01
N GLU A 342 12.51 -9.97 -19.21
CA GLU A 342 12.47 -11.42 -19.44
C GLU A 342 13.39 -11.80 -20.60
N PHE A 343 14.32 -12.72 -20.34
CA PHE A 343 15.19 -13.33 -21.36
C PHE A 343 14.92 -14.82 -21.48
N ARG A 344 15.33 -15.40 -22.62
CA ARG A 344 15.39 -16.84 -22.80
C ARG A 344 16.82 -17.34 -22.70
N VAL A 345 17.02 -18.51 -22.11
CA VAL A 345 18.31 -19.19 -22.11
C VAL A 345 18.85 -19.27 -23.54
N GLY A 346 20.15 -18.99 -23.69
CA GLY A 346 20.84 -19.01 -24.98
C GLY A 346 20.62 -17.77 -25.85
N LYS A 347 19.77 -16.81 -25.46
CA LYS A 347 19.69 -15.50 -26.13
C LYS A 347 20.58 -14.47 -25.45
N PRO A 348 21.33 -13.65 -26.20
CA PRO A 348 22.13 -12.57 -25.62
C PRO A 348 21.25 -11.60 -24.82
N VAL A 349 21.62 -11.42 -23.55
CA VAL A 349 21.10 -10.35 -22.69
C VAL A 349 21.85 -9.07 -23.04
N VAL A 350 21.17 -8.16 -23.74
CA VAL A 350 21.73 -6.87 -24.16
C VAL A 350 21.08 -5.75 -23.34
N VAL A 351 21.90 -5.01 -22.62
CA VAL A 351 21.49 -3.81 -21.87
C VAL A 351 21.95 -2.60 -22.66
N ALA A 352 21.00 -1.80 -23.14
CA ALA A 352 21.35 -0.57 -23.84
C ALA A 352 21.58 0.52 -22.80
N VAL A 353 22.77 1.12 -22.79
CA VAL A 353 23.17 2.16 -21.84
C VAL A 353 23.47 3.43 -22.63
N TRP A 354 23.00 4.58 -22.16
CA TRP A 354 23.26 5.89 -22.75
C TRP A 354 23.83 6.84 -21.70
N LEU A 355 24.92 7.51 -22.02
CA LEU A 355 25.39 8.70 -21.30
C LEU A 355 24.95 9.93 -22.08
N THR A 356 24.31 10.89 -21.42
CA THR A 356 23.98 12.20 -21.99
C THR A 356 24.65 13.28 -21.17
N ASN A 357 25.35 14.20 -21.82
CA ASN A 357 25.93 15.36 -21.17
C ASN A 357 24.94 16.53 -21.20
N SER A 358 24.26 16.77 -20.09
CA SER A 358 23.38 17.92 -19.89
C SER A 358 24.09 19.11 -19.22
N SER A 359 25.41 19.03 -19.01
CA SER A 359 26.19 20.14 -18.47
C SER A 359 26.53 21.17 -19.56
N GLN A 360 27.03 22.33 -19.15
CA GLN A 360 27.52 23.36 -20.08
C GLN A 360 28.97 23.13 -20.54
N SER A 361 29.64 22.10 -19.99
CA SER A 361 31.06 21.83 -20.20
C SER A 361 31.24 20.51 -20.94
N GLU A 362 32.36 20.35 -21.63
CA GLU A 362 32.74 19.08 -22.24
C GLU A 362 33.13 18.05 -21.16
N VAL A 363 32.77 16.79 -21.39
CA VAL A 363 33.16 15.65 -20.53
C VAL A 363 34.02 14.70 -21.34
N SER A 364 35.12 14.23 -20.75
CA SER A 364 36.04 13.30 -21.40
C SER A 364 36.27 12.04 -20.55
N TRP A 365 36.52 10.93 -21.21
CA TRP A 365 36.92 9.69 -20.54
C TRP A 365 37.88 8.90 -21.43
N ILE A 366 38.60 7.98 -20.81
CA ILE A 366 39.51 7.07 -21.50
C ILE A 366 38.84 5.69 -21.52
N GLU A 367 38.71 5.10 -22.70
CA GLU A 367 38.23 3.74 -22.88
C GLU A 367 39.35 2.87 -23.50
N SER A 368 39.59 1.68 -22.94
CA SER A 368 40.52 0.69 -23.51
C SER A 368 39.85 -0.26 -24.51
N ARG A 369 38.53 -0.45 -24.36
CA ARG A 369 37.60 -1.08 -25.31
C ARG A 369 36.26 -0.34 -25.18
N GLY A 370 35.44 -0.43 -26.22
CA GLY A 370 34.15 0.27 -26.29
C GLY A 370 33.24 0.08 -25.08
N GLU A 371 33.38 -0.98 -24.27
CA GLU A 371 32.57 -1.25 -23.07
C GLU A 371 33.35 -1.18 -21.74
N ASP A 372 34.67 -0.98 -21.74
CA ASP A 372 35.52 -1.07 -20.53
C ASP A 372 35.28 0.04 -19.50
N VAL A 373 34.52 1.07 -19.87
CA VAL A 373 34.10 2.16 -18.99
C VAL A 373 33.00 1.69 -18.03
N LEU A 374 32.22 0.69 -18.43
CA LEU A 374 31.15 0.12 -17.63
C LEU A 374 31.68 -1.10 -16.89
N ASN A 375 31.56 -1.09 -15.57
CA ASN A 375 31.89 -2.21 -14.71
C ASN A 375 30.58 -2.87 -14.25
N PRO A 376 30.11 -3.94 -14.93
CA PRO A 376 28.93 -4.68 -14.51
C PRO A 376 29.24 -5.58 -13.32
N VAL A 377 28.41 -5.47 -12.29
CA VAL A 377 28.34 -6.41 -11.17
C VAL A 377 26.99 -7.12 -11.27
N LEU A 378 27.02 -8.45 -11.29
CA LEU A 378 25.83 -9.27 -11.42
C LEU A 378 25.65 -10.15 -10.19
N GLU A 379 24.44 -10.21 -9.68
CA GLU A 379 24.06 -11.10 -8.58
C GLU A 379 22.92 -12.00 -9.01
N GLN A 380 22.90 -13.24 -8.53
CA GLN A 380 21.82 -14.21 -8.75
C GLN A 380 21.05 -14.44 -7.45
N ALA A 381 19.72 -14.51 -7.54
CA ALA A 381 18.87 -14.89 -6.43
C ALA A 381 19.04 -16.38 -6.11
N MET A 382 19.32 -16.68 -4.85
CA MET A 382 19.49 -18.00 -4.27
C MET A 382 18.52 -18.16 -3.09
N PRO A 383 18.24 -19.40 -2.61
CA PRO A 383 17.35 -19.61 -1.46
C PRO A 383 17.78 -18.88 -0.17
N ASP A 384 19.07 -18.60 -0.02
CA ASP A 384 19.71 -17.93 1.13
C ASP A 384 19.99 -16.44 0.91
N GLY A 385 19.61 -15.86 -0.24
CA GLY A 385 19.80 -14.45 -0.55
C GLY A 385 20.41 -14.21 -1.93
N TRP A 386 21.12 -13.10 -2.11
CA TRP A 386 21.77 -12.75 -3.38
C TRP A 386 23.24 -13.19 -3.37
N ARG A 387 23.70 -13.80 -4.46
CA ARG A 387 25.10 -14.21 -4.64
C ARG A 387 25.71 -13.53 -5.85
N THR A 388 26.82 -12.83 -5.66
CA THR A 388 27.58 -12.22 -6.75
C THR A 388 28.15 -13.28 -7.69
N ILE A 389 27.89 -13.12 -8.98
CA ILE A 389 28.42 -13.97 -10.05
C ILE A 389 29.78 -13.44 -10.45
N LYS A 390 30.79 -14.32 -10.40
CA LYS A 390 32.12 -13.96 -10.85
C LYS A 390 32.10 -13.77 -12.37
N PRO A 391 32.66 -12.66 -12.89
CA PRO A 391 32.83 -12.53 -14.33
C PRO A 391 33.73 -13.66 -14.86
N LYS A 392 33.48 -14.07 -16.10
CA LYS A 392 34.38 -14.93 -16.87
C LYS A 392 35.78 -14.32 -16.84
N ALA A 393 36.81 -15.17 -16.83
CA ALA A 393 38.19 -14.70 -16.86
C ALA A 393 38.34 -13.64 -17.95
N PRO A 394 38.91 -12.46 -17.63
CA PRO A 394 38.98 -11.37 -18.58
C PRO A 394 39.68 -11.87 -19.84
N ILE A 395 39.03 -11.71 -20.99
CA ILE A 395 39.67 -11.98 -22.29
C ILE A 395 40.78 -10.95 -22.42
N GLN A 396 42.00 -11.32 -21.99
CA GLN A 396 43.15 -10.44 -22.07
C GLN A 396 43.28 -9.96 -23.52
N PRO A 397 43.14 -8.65 -23.78
CA PRO A 397 43.40 -8.14 -25.10
C PRO A 397 44.86 -8.41 -25.43
N THR A 398 45.10 -9.02 -26.58
CA THR A 398 46.44 -9.11 -27.16
C THR A 398 47.01 -7.73 -27.51
N ARG A 399 46.18 -6.68 -27.59
CA ARG A 399 46.56 -5.27 -27.75
C ARG A 399 45.55 -4.35 -27.06
N PHE A 400 46.02 -3.40 -26.26
CA PHE A 400 45.20 -2.31 -25.70
C PHE A 400 45.32 -1.08 -26.59
N ARG A 401 44.19 -0.47 -26.96
CA ARG A 401 44.16 0.86 -27.56
C ARG A 401 43.38 1.78 -26.62
N LEU A 402 44.09 2.69 -25.95
CA LEU A 402 43.44 3.74 -25.19
C LEU A 402 42.88 4.78 -26.16
N VAL A 403 41.57 4.98 -26.11
CA VAL A 403 40.87 6.01 -26.88
C VAL A 403 40.37 7.04 -25.89
N THR A 404 40.76 8.30 -26.08
CA THR A 404 40.11 9.41 -25.37
C THR A 404 38.84 9.76 -26.11
N ARG A 405 37.73 9.74 -25.40
CA ARG A 405 36.42 10.17 -25.88
C ARG A 405 36.06 11.51 -25.24
N GLN A 406 35.28 12.29 -25.98
CA GLN A 406 34.76 13.58 -25.56
C GLN A 406 33.27 13.62 -25.88
N LEU A 407 32.49 14.23 -25.01
CA LEU A 407 31.05 14.42 -25.17
C LEU A 407 30.72 15.87 -24.86
N GLY A 408 30.34 16.63 -25.87
CA GLY A 408 29.96 18.03 -25.74
C GLY A 408 28.57 18.21 -25.10
N PRO A 409 28.20 19.45 -24.73
CA PRO A 409 26.88 19.77 -24.21
C PRO A 409 25.74 19.30 -25.12
N GLY A 410 24.74 18.64 -24.55
CA GLY A 410 23.56 18.10 -25.24
C GLY A 410 23.80 16.82 -26.03
N GLN A 411 25.03 16.31 -26.12
CA GLN A 411 25.33 15.08 -26.86
C GLN A 411 25.08 13.83 -26.00
N SER A 412 24.79 12.72 -26.70
CA SER A 412 24.62 11.41 -26.10
C SER A 412 25.58 10.38 -26.70
N TYR A 413 26.08 9.47 -25.87
CA TYR A 413 26.86 8.31 -26.27
C TYR A 413 26.16 7.04 -25.79
N SER A 414 26.23 5.94 -26.55
CA SER A 414 25.53 4.70 -26.20
C SER A 414 26.44 3.46 -26.24
N TRP A 415 26.22 2.56 -25.29
CA TRP A 415 26.86 1.26 -25.18
C TRP A 415 25.82 0.14 -25.24
N PRO A 416 25.98 -0.87 -26.12
CA PRO A 416 25.31 -2.14 -25.95
C PRO A 416 26.12 -3.02 -25.00
N VAL A 417 25.67 -3.22 -23.75
CA VAL A 417 26.34 -4.13 -22.81
C VAL A 417 25.76 -5.54 -22.98
N VAL A 418 26.54 -6.46 -23.52
CA VAL A 418 26.11 -7.85 -23.71
C VAL A 418 26.59 -8.70 -22.52
N LEU A 419 25.71 -8.95 -21.55
CA LEU A 419 26.10 -9.61 -20.29
C LEU A 419 26.69 -11.02 -20.48
N HIS A 420 26.33 -11.72 -21.56
CA HIS A 420 26.87 -13.05 -21.87
C HIS A 420 28.38 -13.05 -22.16
N TYR A 421 28.95 -11.90 -22.53
CA TYR A 421 30.41 -11.77 -22.68
C TYR A 421 31.13 -11.77 -21.33
N TRP A 422 30.43 -11.36 -20.28
CA TRP A 422 30.97 -11.19 -18.94
C TRP A 422 30.58 -12.33 -18.00
N PHE A 423 29.41 -12.93 -18.18
CA PHE A 423 28.85 -13.88 -17.22
C PHE A 423 28.30 -15.14 -17.90
N GLU A 424 28.24 -16.23 -17.15
CA GLU A 424 27.41 -17.38 -17.47
C GLU A 424 26.05 -17.20 -16.83
N LEU A 425 24.99 -17.33 -17.62
CA LEU A 425 23.65 -16.88 -17.26
C LEU A 425 22.64 -18.02 -17.39
N PRO A 426 22.61 -18.97 -16.44
CA PRO A 426 21.57 -20.00 -16.39
C PRO A 426 20.18 -19.40 -16.12
N THR A 427 19.14 -20.23 -16.13
CA THR A 427 17.79 -19.83 -15.70
C THR A 427 17.81 -19.33 -14.25
N GLY A 428 17.13 -18.21 -13.99
CA GLY A 428 17.09 -17.59 -12.66
C GLY A 428 16.70 -16.11 -12.66
N ILE A 429 16.63 -15.54 -11.45
CA ILE A 429 16.43 -14.10 -11.23
C ILE A 429 17.78 -13.46 -10.92
N TYR A 430 18.05 -12.33 -11.56
CA TYR A 430 19.33 -11.63 -11.52
C TYR A 430 19.15 -10.17 -11.13
N ARG A 431 20.20 -9.61 -10.55
CA ARG A 431 20.32 -8.19 -10.20
C ARG A 431 21.61 -7.64 -10.80
N LEU A 432 21.48 -6.66 -11.69
CA LEU A 432 22.60 -6.02 -12.36
C LEU A 432 22.86 -4.63 -11.74
N SER A 433 24.11 -4.36 -11.40
CA SER A 433 24.60 -3.01 -11.12
C SER A 433 25.64 -2.62 -12.16
N LEU A 434 25.53 -1.43 -12.74
CA LEU A 434 26.50 -0.85 -13.66
C LEU A 434 27.14 0.36 -12.99
N SER A 435 28.46 0.46 -13.06
CA SER A 435 29.18 1.66 -12.63
C SER A 435 30.08 2.17 -13.75
N ALA A 436 30.16 3.49 -13.90
CA ALA A 436 31.04 4.14 -14.86
C ALA A 436 31.70 5.37 -14.24
N GLY A 437 33.02 5.46 -14.38
CA GLY A 437 33.83 6.60 -13.95
C GLY A 437 34.13 7.55 -15.11
N PHE A 438 33.91 8.85 -14.92
CA PHE A 438 34.13 9.89 -15.91
C PHE A 438 35.01 10.99 -15.33
N ALA A 439 35.99 11.49 -16.10
CA ALA A 439 36.80 12.62 -15.69
C ALA A 439 36.11 13.92 -16.14
N CYS A 440 35.60 14.70 -15.19
CA CYS A 440 35.05 16.02 -15.47
C CYS A 440 36.15 17.08 -15.31
N HIS A 441 36.03 18.18 -16.06
CA HIS A 441 37.03 19.26 -16.13
C HIS A 441 37.52 19.66 -14.71
N LYS A 442 38.85 19.66 -14.50
CA LYS A 442 39.60 19.85 -13.23
C LYS A 442 39.86 18.61 -12.37
N SER A 443 39.95 17.43 -13.00
CA SER A 443 40.48 16.18 -12.39
C SER A 443 39.57 15.52 -11.34
N GLU A 444 38.32 15.96 -11.19
CA GLU A 444 37.35 15.22 -10.39
C GLU A 444 36.78 14.06 -11.20
N VAL A 445 36.98 12.84 -10.68
CA VAL A 445 36.38 11.63 -11.23
C VAL A 445 34.96 11.48 -10.69
N VAL A 446 33.98 11.61 -11.56
CA VAL A 446 32.56 11.40 -11.24
C VAL A 446 32.22 9.95 -11.54
N THR A 447 31.72 9.21 -10.55
CA THR A 447 31.24 7.84 -10.75
C THR A 447 29.72 7.80 -10.76
N LEU A 448 29.13 7.40 -11.89
CA LEU A 448 27.70 7.12 -12.00
C LEU A 448 27.45 5.63 -11.73
N LYS A 449 26.45 5.31 -10.92
CA LYS A 449 26.08 3.93 -10.57
C LYS A 449 24.59 3.69 -10.80
N LEU A 450 24.26 2.82 -11.74
CA LEU A 450 22.93 2.23 -11.86
C LEU A 450 22.93 0.96 -11.02
N GLN A 451 22.15 0.92 -9.94
CA GLN A 451 22.18 -0.20 -9.00
C GLN A 451 20.85 -0.97 -9.01
N GLU A 452 20.95 -2.25 -8.67
CA GLU A 452 19.83 -3.14 -8.37
C GLU A 452 18.82 -3.35 -9.52
N MET A 453 19.30 -3.40 -10.76
CA MET A 453 18.45 -3.62 -11.92
C MET A 453 18.06 -5.11 -12.04
N GLU A 454 16.84 -5.46 -11.64
CA GLU A 454 16.39 -6.86 -11.61
C GLU A 454 15.81 -7.34 -12.95
N PHE A 455 16.14 -8.58 -13.34
CA PHE A 455 15.61 -9.27 -14.52
C PHE A 455 15.56 -10.79 -14.33
N GLU A 456 14.80 -11.49 -15.17
CA GLU A 456 14.61 -12.95 -15.11
C GLU A 456 15.02 -13.62 -16.43
N ILE A 457 15.77 -14.72 -16.34
CA ILE A 457 16.08 -15.61 -17.46
C ILE A 457 15.26 -16.89 -17.30
N LYS A 458 14.53 -17.27 -18.34
CA LYS A 458 13.67 -18.46 -18.41
C LYS A 458 14.16 -19.41 -19.48
N ASP A 459 13.84 -20.69 -19.34
CA ASP A 459 14.06 -21.70 -20.39
C ASP A 459 13.37 -21.35 -21.72
#